data_AF-A0A7C7HMZ8-F1
#
_entry.id   AF-A0A7C7HMZ8-F1
#
_cell.length_a   1.000
_cell.length_b   1.000
_cell.length_c   1.000
_cell.angle_alpha   90.00
_cell.angle_beta   90.00
_cell.angle_gamma   90.00
#
_symmetry.space_group_name_H-M   'P 1'
#
loop_
_entity.id
_entity.type
_entity.pdbx_description
1 polymer ?
#
loop_
_entity_poly.entity_id
_entity_poly.type
_entity_poly.pdbx_seq_one_letter_code
_entity_poly.pdbx_strand_id
1 'polypeptide(L)'
;MKSLFISIFVLIQTGLGQKILIPMDQIQKDHLKAYGTAFWILNEDINVEWILNYRGGSFMTDRYPDIEQECRVRGVSYEIINTEQTLGIYNEVEVNNMDIVLLEKSPKIAIYTPPNKQPWDDAVTLALTYAEIPYETLWDEEVFNGALNRYDWLHLHHEDFTGQYGKFYRNYHTATWYIEQKQQFEAMAQNLG
;
A
#
# COMPACT_ATOMS: atom_id res chain seq x y z
N MET A 1 54.47 20.26 35.87
CA MET A 1 53.56 19.12 35.60
C MET A 1 52.71 19.50 34.40
N LYS A 2 52.96 18.91 33.22
CA LYS A 2 52.24 19.25 31.98
C LYS A 2 51.09 18.26 31.81
N SER A 3 49.87 18.72 32.01
CA SER A 3 48.65 17.93 31.75
C SER A 3 48.42 17.87 30.23
N LEU A 4 48.53 16.66 29.66
CA LEU A 4 48.15 16.37 28.29
C LEU A 4 46.61 16.29 28.23
N PHE A 5 45.96 17.27 27.60
CA PHE A 5 44.55 17.17 27.23
C PHE A 5 44.46 16.38 25.92
N ILE A 6 43.91 15.16 25.98
CA ILE A 6 43.60 14.36 24.79
C ILE A 6 42.19 14.73 24.36
N SER A 7 42.07 15.55 23.30
CA SER A 7 40.78 15.75 22.61
C SER A 7 40.48 14.51 21.76
N ILE A 8 39.41 13.81 22.11
CA ILE A 8 38.78 12.81 21.24
C ILE A 8 38.05 13.56 20.13
N PHE A 9 38.54 13.42 18.90
CA PHE A 9 37.87 13.91 17.70
C PHE A 9 36.97 12.78 17.21
N VAL A 10 35.68 12.84 17.52
CA VAL A 10 34.67 11.93 16.94
C VAL A 10 34.47 12.37 15.49
N LEU A 11 35.06 11.62 14.55
CA LEU A 11 34.69 11.73 13.14
C LEU A 11 33.26 11.20 12.98
N ILE A 12 32.30 12.12 12.93
CA ILE A 12 30.97 11.84 12.42
C ILE A 12 31.16 11.61 10.91
N GLN A 13 31.22 10.35 10.49
CA GLN A 13 31.10 10.03 9.07
C GLN A 13 29.68 10.38 8.64
N THR A 14 29.51 11.55 8.04
CA THR A 14 28.33 11.83 7.22
C THR A 14 28.45 10.97 5.98
N GLY A 15 27.94 9.73 6.05
CA GLY A 15 27.81 8.88 4.88
C GLY A 15 26.97 9.60 3.84
N LEU A 16 27.53 9.83 2.65
CA LEU A 16 26.75 10.32 1.51
C LEU A 16 25.62 9.31 1.28
N GLY A 17 24.39 9.73 1.54
CA GLY A 17 23.22 8.87 1.56
C GLY A 17 22.96 8.29 0.18
N GLN A 18 23.31 7.02 0.00
CA GLN A 18 22.79 6.24 -1.12
C GLN A 18 21.31 6.01 -0.88
N LYS A 19 20.53 6.01 -1.95
CA LYS A 19 19.10 5.68 -1.90
C LYS A 19 18.84 4.38 -2.65
N ILE A 20 17.74 3.74 -2.30
CA ILE A 20 17.16 2.65 -3.06
C ILE A 20 16.01 3.23 -3.88
N LEU A 21 16.05 3.02 -5.20
CA LEU A 21 14.96 3.32 -6.11
C LEU A 21 14.29 2.00 -6.52
N ILE A 22 12.99 1.89 -6.28
CA ILE A 22 12.14 0.80 -6.76
C ILE A 22 11.39 1.33 -7.99
N PRO A 23 11.85 1.02 -9.21
CA PRO A 23 11.19 1.47 -10.43
C PRO A 23 9.83 0.80 -10.59
N MET A 24 8.88 1.51 -11.20
CA MET A 24 7.52 1.02 -11.47
C MET A 24 7.20 0.98 -12.97
N ASP A 25 8.21 1.17 -13.82
CA ASP A 25 8.13 1.01 -15.27
C ASP A 25 8.24 -0.48 -15.67
N GLN A 26 8.53 -0.74 -16.95
CA GLN A 26 8.57 -2.09 -17.51
C GLN A 26 9.74 -2.96 -17.01
N ILE A 27 10.73 -2.38 -16.30
CA ILE A 27 11.84 -3.18 -15.76
C ILE A 27 11.51 -3.83 -14.41
N GLN A 28 10.40 -3.42 -13.79
CA GLN A 28 9.93 -4.02 -12.56
C GLN A 28 9.44 -5.44 -12.83
N LYS A 29 9.96 -6.39 -12.05
CA LYS A 29 9.62 -7.81 -12.19
C LYS A 29 8.28 -8.15 -11.57
N ASP A 30 7.91 -7.45 -10.49
CA ASP A 30 6.64 -7.65 -9.82
C ASP A 30 6.13 -6.33 -9.20
N HIS A 31 5.23 -5.66 -9.90
CA HIS A 31 4.65 -4.38 -9.47
C HIS A 31 3.81 -4.50 -8.21
N LEU A 32 3.04 -5.58 -8.04
CA LEU A 32 2.19 -5.75 -6.86
C LEU A 32 3.04 -5.97 -5.61
N LYS A 33 4.09 -6.80 -5.72
CA LYS A 33 5.07 -6.96 -4.64
C LYS A 33 5.85 -5.68 -4.37
N ALA A 34 6.09 -4.83 -5.38
CA ALA A 34 6.74 -3.53 -5.18
C ALA A 34 5.88 -2.59 -4.30
N TYR A 35 4.57 -2.51 -4.54
CA TYR A 35 3.65 -1.80 -3.62
C TYR A 35 3.67 -2.39 -2.21
N GLY A 36 3.66 -3.73 -2.11
CA GLY A 36 3.80 -4.43 -0.83
C GLY A 36 5.10 -4.11 -0.10
N THR A 37 6.20 -3.97 -0.84
CA THR A 37 7.51 -3.60 -0.29
C THR A 37 7.48 -2.17 0.22
N ALA A 38 6.91 -1.22 -0.53
CA ALA A 38 6.74 0.16 -0.06
C ALA A 38 5.90 0.22 1.23
N PHE A 39 4.81 -0.54 1.30
CA PHE A 39 4.00 -0.65 2.51
C PHE A 39 4.78 -1.25 3.68
N TRP A 40 5.58 -2.30 3.43
CA TRP A 40 6.42 -2.92 4.44
C TRP A 40 7.48 -1.94 4.98
N ILE A 41 8.15 -1.16 4.12
CA ILE A 41 9.12 -0.14 4.53
C ILE A 41 8.47 0.88 5.49
N LEU A 42 7.23 1.30 5.20
CA LEU A 42 6.48 2.21 6.07
C LEU A 42 6.12 1.59 7.43
N ASN A 43 5.97 0.26 7.53
CA ASN A 43 5.77 -0.41 8.82
C ASN A 43 7.04 -0.47 9.66
N GLU A 44 8.21 -0.36 9.03
CA GLU A 44 9.50 -0.26 9.72
C GLU A 44 9.83 1.19 10.13
N ASP A 45 8.83 2.09 10.09
CA ASP A 45 8.95 3.52 10.40
C ASP A 45 9.99 4.25 9.52
N ILE A 46 10.17 3.78 8.27
CA ILE A 46 11.07 4.38 7.29
C ILE A 46 10.25 5.11 6.22
N ASN A 47 10.59 6.38 5.99
CA ASN A 47 9.91 7.20 5.00
C ASN A 47 10.17 6.70 3.56
N VAL A 48 9.16 6.81 2.72
CA VAL A 48 9.22 6.49 1.29
C VAL A 48 8.75 7.69 0.48
N GLU A 49 9.54 8.13 -0.49
CA GLU A 49 9.15 9.10 -1.49
C GLU A 49 8.45 8.37 -2.65
N TRP A 50 7.18 8.70 -2.90
CA TRP A 50 6.47 8.25 -4.08
C TRP A 50 6.60 9.30 -5.18
N ILE A 51 7.37 8.97 -6.22
CA ILE A 51 7.71 9.87 -7.32
C ILE A 51 6.68 9.68 -8.44
N LEU A 52 5.62 10.48 -8.40
CA LEU A 52 4.50 10.43 -9.33
C LEU A 52 4.94 10.71 -10.76
N ASN A 53 4.46 9.88 -11.69
CA ASN A 53 4.78 9.93 -13.13
C ASN A 53 6.26 9.73 -13.51
N TYR A 54 7.17 9.60 -12.55
CA TYR A 54 8.56 9.21 -12.83
C TYR A 54 8.67 7.68 -12.89
N ARG A 55 9.07 7.16 -14.06
CA ARG A 55 9.23 5.71 -14.31
C ARG A 55 8.07 4.88 -13.75
N GLY A 56 6.84 5.25 -14.12
CA GLY A 56 5.61 4.55 -13.71
C GLY A 56 5.14 4.82 -12.27
N GLY A 57 5.70 5.81 -11.58
CA GLY A 57 5.35 6.10 -10.18
C GLY A 57 6.29 5.42 -9.18
N SER A 58 7.60 5.61 -9.35
CA SER A 58 8.63 4.88 -8.59
C SER A 58 8.62 5.22 -7.11
N PHE A 59 9.12 4.30 -6.28
CA PHE A 59 9.35 4.53 -4.86
C PHE A 59 10.83 4.74 -4.59
N MET A 60 11.16 5.67 -3.70
CA MET A 60 12.54 5.95 -3.31
C MET A 60 12.66 6.07 -1.80
N THR A 61 13.71 5.50 -1.22
CA THR A 61 13.97 5.54 0.22
C THR A 61 15.47 5.50 0.50
N ASP A 62 15.87 5.81 1.73
CA ASP A 62 17.27 5.69 2.12
C ASP A 62 17.73 4.24 2.09
N ARG A 63 19.01 4.03 1.78
CA ARG A 63 19.53 2.68 1.62
C ARG A 63 19.77 2.01 2.96
N TYR A 64 19.01 0.95 3.21
CA TYR A 64 19.22 0.00 4.31
C TYR A 64 19.43 -1.42 3.77
N PRO A 65 20.36 -2.21 4.33
CA PRO A 65 20.58 -3.60 3.90
C PRO A 65 19.32 -4.49 3.96
N ASP A 66 18.46 -4.24 4.96
CA ASP A 66 17.24 -5.02 5.17
C ASP A 66 16.21 -4.76 4.06
N ILE A 67 16.10 -3.53 3.57
CA ILE A 67 15.24 -3.20 2.42
C ILE A 67 15.73 -3.90 1.16
N GLU A 68 17.04 -3.93 0.91
CA GLU A 68 17.57 -4.67 -0.25
C GLU A 68 17.29 -6.17 -0.14
N GLN A 69 17.39 -6.73 1.07
CA GLN A 69 17.07 -8.12 1.31
C GLN A 69 15.59 -8.39 1.06
N GLU A 70 14.71 -7.52 1.53
CA GLU A 70 13.27 -7.65 1.33
C GLU A 70 12.91 -7.58 -0.17
N CYS A 71 13.48 -6.62 -0.91
CA CYS A 71 13.31 -6.56 -2.37
C CYS A 71 13.74 -7.87 -3.04
N ARG A 72 14.88 -8.46 -2.65
CA ARG A 72 15.34 -9.75 -3.18
C ARG A 72 14.39 -10.89 -2.85
N VAL A 73 13.92 -10.98 -1.61
CA VAL A 73 13.00 -12.04 -1.15
C VAL A 73 11.65 -11.95 -1.87
N ARG A 74 11.14 -10.73 -2.06
CA ARG A 74 9.87 -10.47 -2.76
C ARG A 74 9.97 -10.49 -4.28
N GLY A 75 11.17 -10.63 -4.84
CA GLY A 75 11.39 -10.64 -6.29
C GLY A 75 11.26 -9.27 -6.97
N VAL A 76 11.36 -8.18 -6.21
CA VAL A 76 11.20 -6.80 -6.66
C VAL A 76 12.53 -6.27 -7.23
N SER A 77 12.46 -5.67 -8.41
CA SER A 77 13.59 -4.93 -9.01
C SER A 77 13.85 -3.65 -8.21
N TYR A 78 15.11 -3.38 -7.92
CA TYR A 78 15.55 -2.15 -7.25
C TYR A 78 16.92 -1.71 -7.79
N GLU A 79 17.22 -0.42 -7.64
CA GLU A 79 18.48 0.21 -8.03
C GLU A 79 19.07 0.94 -6.82
N ILE A 80 20.38 0.79 -6.60
CA ILE A 80 21.11 1.63 -5.63
C ILE A 80 21.59 2.85 -6.40
N ILE A 81 21.15 4.03 -5.97
CA ILE A 81 21.51 5.30 -6.59
C ILE A 81 22.32 6.16 -5.63
N ASN A 82 23.26 6.92 -6.19
CA ASN A 82 24.06 7.87 -5.46
C ASN A 82 23.41 9.26 -5.43
N THR A 83 24.01 10.20 -4.69
CA THR A 83 23.49 11.56 -4.53
C THR A 83 23.33 12.31 -5.86
N GLU A 84 24.25 12.14 -6.81
CA GLU A 84 24.17 12.80 -8.12
C GLU A 84 22.95 12.31 -8.91
N GLN A 85 22.71 10.99 -8.92
CA GLN A 85 21.55 10.39 -9.57
C GLN A 85 20.25 10.83 -8.89
N THR A 86 20.19 10.84 -7.56
CA THR A 86 19.04 11.35 -6.81
C THR A 86 18.72 12.80 -7.16
N LEU A 87 19.73 13.68 -7.21
CA LEU A 87 19.53 15.07 -7.63
C LEU A 87 19.07 15.19 -9.08
N GLY A 88 19.57 14.30 -9.96
CA GLY A 88 19.10 14.21 -11.35
C GLY A 88 17.61 13.90 -11.43
N ILE A 89 17.13 12.95 -10.62
CA ILE A 89 15.69 12.60 -10.54
C ILE A 89 14.88 13.78 -10.02
N TYR A 90 15.32 14.44 -8.95
CA TYR A 90 14.61 15.61 -8.41
C TYR A 90 14.51 16.75 -9.42
N ASN A 91 15.60 17.05 -10.15
CA ASN A 91 15.57 18.05 -11.21
C ASN A 91 14.61 17.65 -12.36
N GLU A 92 14.58 16.37 -12.74
CA GLU A 92 13.65 15.88 -13.76
C GLU A 92 12.20 16.05 -13.31
N VAL A 93 11.90 15.79 -12.04
CA VAL A 93 10.57 15.97 -11.46
C VAL A 93 10.15 17.45 -11.51
N GLU A 94 11.03 18.37 -11.10
CA GLU A 94 10.71 19.81 -11.04
C GLU A 94 10.37 20.43 -12.40
N VAL A 95 10.94 19.92 -13.50
CA VAL A 95 10.77 20.50 -14.84
C VAL A 95 9.71 19.79 -15.70
N ASN A 96 9.11 18.71 -15.20
CA ASN A 96 8.11 17.91 -15.91
C ASN A 96 6.78 17.84 -15.12
N ASN A 97 5.77 17.19 -15.72
CA ASN A 97 4.48 16.94 -15.05
C ASN A 97 4.57 15.73 -14.09
N MET A 98 5.41 15.88 -13.07
CA MET A 98 5.71 14.89 -12.03
C MET A 98 5.61 15.55 -10.65
N ASP A 99 5.56 14.75 -9.59
CA ASP A 99 5.50 15.24 -8.22
C ASP A 99 6.10 14.21 -7.24
N ILE A 100 6.51 14.64 -6.05
CA ILE A 100 7.02 13.77 -4.99
C ILE A 100 6.11 13.86 -3.78
N VAL A 101 5.48 12.73 -3.44
CA VAL A 101 4.68 12.60 -2.22
C VAL A 101 5.49 11.85 -1.19
N LEU A 102 5.73 12.47 -0.03
CA LEU A 102 6.36 11.80 1.10
C LEU A 102 5.32 10.94 1.83
N LEU A 103 5.61 9.64 1.95
CA LEU A 103 4.84 8.67 2.71
C LEU A 103 5.58 8.40 4.02
N GLU A 104 4.90 8.64 5.14
CA GLU A 104 5.51 8.55 6.49
C GLU A 104 4.90 7.43 7.34
N LYS A 105 3.73 6.91 6.96
CA LYS A 105 3.02 5.91 7.73
C LYS A 105 2.19 5.00 6.86
N SER A 106 2.16 3.71 7.20
CA SER A 106 1.27 2.74 6.58
C SER A 106 -0.20 2.96 7.02
N PRO A 107 -1.16 2.98 6.07
CA PRO A 107 -2.57 3.12 6.39
C PRO A 107 -3.17 1.81 6.90
N LYS A 108 -4.15 1.89 7.80
CA LYS A 108 -5.05 0.78 8.13
C LYS A 108 -6.15 0.68 7.10
N ILE A 109 -6.23 -0.46 6.42
CA ILE A 109 -7.15 -0.69 5.30
C ILE A 109 -8.31 -1.59 5.76
N ALA A 110 -9.53 -1.17 5.48
CA ALA A 110 -10.73 -1.97 5.59
C ALA A 110 -11.32 -2.30 4.21
N ILE A 111 -11.87 -3.50 4.08
CA ILE A 111 -12.65 -3.94 2.93
C ILE A 111 -14.08 -4.18 3.39
N TYR A 112 -15.03 -3.42 2.85
CA TYR A 112 -16.44 -3.67 3.07
C TYR A 112 -16.88 -4.86 2.21
N THR A 113 -17.20 -5.98 2.86
CA THR A 113 -17.54 -7.23 2.16
C THR A 113 -18.45 -8.10 3.02
N PRO A 114 -19.48 -8.74 2.43
CA PRO A 114 -20.36 -9.60 3.19
C PRO A 114 -19.63 -10.88 3.62
N PRO A 115 -20.00 -11.46 4.78
CA PRO A 115 -19.30 -12.61 5.37
C PRO A 115 -19.29 -13.86 4.47
N ASN A 116 -20.25 -13.96 3.54
CA ASN A 116 -20.41 -15.11 2.65
C ASN A 116 -19.84 -14.90 1.24
N LYS A 117 -19.09 -13.81 0.99
CA LYS A 117 -18.44 -13.56 -0.32
C LYS A 117 -17.28 -14.52 -0.54
N GLN A 118 -17.13 -15.06 -1.76
CA GLN A 118 -15.99 -15.94 -2.04
C GLN A 118 -14.70 -15.12 -2.20
N PRO A 119 -13.55 -15.60 -1.71
CA PRO A 119 -12.30 -14.83 -1.69
C PRO A 119 -11.77 -14.38 -3.07
N TRP A 120 -12.13 -15.08 -4.14
CA TRP A 120 -11.68 -14.74 -5.50
C TRP A 120 -12.61 -13.75 -6.22
N ASP A 121 -13.75 -13.41 -5.62
CA ASP A 121 -14.74 -12.51 -6.22
C ASP A 121 -14.34 -11.03 -6.13
N ASP A 122 -13.26 -10.72 -5.42
CA ASP A 122 -12.77 -9.36 -5.19
C ASP A 122 -11.30 -9.22 -5.61
N ALA A 123 -11.09 -8.56 -6.76
CA ALA A 123 -9.76 -8.32 -7.31
C ALA A 123 -8.86 -7.47 -6.38
N VAL A 124 -9.43 -6.60 -5.56
CA VAL A 124 -8.66 -5.76 -4.61
C VAL A 124 -8.14 -6.63 -3.48
N THR A 125 -8.97 -7.50 -2.90
CA THR A 125 -8.49 -8.43 -1.86
C THR A 125 -7.41 -9.38 -2.39
N LEU A 126 -7.55 -9.87 -3.63
CA LEU A 126 -6.52 -10.68 -4.29
C LEU A 126 -5.22 -9.90 -4.49
N ALA A 127 -5.29 -8.65 -4.95
CA ALA A 127 -4.12 -7.79 -5.14
C ALA A 127 -3.42 -7.47 -3.81
N LEU A 128 -4.17 -7.10 -2.77
CA LEU A 128 -3.61 -6.83 -1.43
C LEU A 128 -3.00 -8.07 -0.81
N THR A 129 -3.68 -9.22 -0.90
CA THR A 129 -3.15 -10.50 -0.42
C THR A 129 -1.87 -10.88 -1.15
N TYR A 130 -1.85 -10.75 -2.48
CA TYR A 130 -0.65 -11.03 -3.27
C TYR A 130 0.50 -10.08 -2.93
N ALA A 131 0.21 -8.79 -2.74
CA ALA A 131 1.18 -7.79 -2.30
C ALA A 131 1.62 -7.97 -0.84
N GLU A 132 0.96 -8.84 -0.07
CA GLU A 132 1.15 -9.01 1.39
C GLU A 132 0.86 -7.72 2.17
N ILE A 133 -0.13 -6.94 1.73
CA ILE A 133 -0.61 -5.76 2.43
C ILE A 133 -1.77 -6.20 3.34
N PRO A 134 -1.67 -6.01 4.67
CA PRO A 134 -2.71 -6.38 5.61
C PRO A 134 -3.97 -5.51 5.44
N TYR A 135 -5.12 -6.15 5.58
CA TYR A 135 -6.42 -5.48 5.61
C TYR A 135 -7.37 -6.24 6.55
N GLU A 136 -8.38 -5.54 7.07
CA GLU A 136 -9.49 -6.14 7.80
C GLU A 136 -10.76 -6.10 6.95
N THR A 137 -11.66 -7.06 7.13
CA THR A 137 -12.99 -7.02 6.52
C THR A 137 -14.01 -6.51 7.52
N LEU A 138 -15.02 -5.81 7.05
CA LEU A 138 -16.15 -5.36 7.86
C LEU A 138 -17.45 -5.39 7.06
N TRP A 139 -18.58 -5.46 7.75
CA TRP A 139 -19.91 -5.45 7.15
C TRP A 139 -20.84 -4.46 7.88
N ASP A 140 -22.13 -4.50 7.56
CA ASP A 140 -23.11 -3.52 8.02
C ASP A 140 -23.11 -3.36 9.54
N GLU A 141 -23.13 -4.45 10.29
CA GLU A 141 -23.19 -4.38 11.75
C GLU A 141 -21.97 -3.65 12.35
N GLU A 142 -20.76 -3.93 11.85
CA GLU A 142 -19.56 -3.22 12.29
C GLU A 142 -19.57 -1.75 11.88
N VAL A 143 -20.06 -1.43 10.68
CA VAL A 143 -20.20 -0.03 10.20
C VAL A 143 -21.17 0.74 11.09
N PHE A 144 -22.36 0.20 11.34
CA PHE A 144 -23.39 0.80 12.20
C PHE A 144 -22.89 1.02 13.63
N ASN A 145 -22.03 0.13 14.14
CA ASN A 145 -21.39 0.26 15.45
C ASN A 145 -20.15 1.19 15.46
N GLY A 146 -19.87 1.89 14.36
CA GLY A 146 -18.83 2.92 14.31
C GLY A 146 -17.41 2.40 14.08
N ALA A 147 -17.24 1.17 13.57
CA ALA A 147 -15.93 0.56 13.34
C ALA A 147 -15.07 1.33 12.32
N LEU A 148 -15.67 2.13 11.43
CA LEU A 148 -14.96 2.89 10.39
C LEU A 148 -13.90 3.84 10.96
N ASN A 149 -14.10 4.37 12.17
CA ASN A 149 -13.13 5.26 12.83
C ASN A 149 -11.77 4.60 13.12
N ARG A 150 -11.65 3.27 12.97
CA ARG A 150 -10.40 2.53 13.20
C ARG A 150 -9.49 2.47 11.97
N TYR A 151 -9.97 2.88 10.80
CA TYR A 151 -9.31 2.69 9.51
C TYR A 151 -9.04 4.00 8.81
N ASP A 152 -7.96 4.04 8.05
CA ASP A 152 -7.57 5.20 7.26
C ASP A 152 -8.15 5.11 5.83
N TRP A 153 -8.34 3.89 5.33
CA TRP A 153 -8.86 3.62 3.99
C TRP A 153 -9.96 2.55 4.03
N LEU A 154 -10.98 2.75 3.19
CA LEU A 154 -12.09 1.82 3.02
C LEU A 154 -12.27 1.49 1.54
N HIS A 155 -12.17 0.22 1.19
CA HIS A 155 -12.57 -0.28 -0.13
C HIS A 155 -14.03 -0.73 -0.11
N LEU A 156 -14.77 -0.31 -1.14
CA LEU A 156 -16.18 -0.61 -1.37
C LEU A 156 -16.40 -0.82 -2.87
N HIS A 157 -17.44 -1.56 -3.22
CA HIS A 157 -17.91 -1.69 -4.60
C HIS A 157 -19.01 -0.66 -4.87
N HIS A 158 -19.15 -0.27 -6.14
CA HIS A 158 -20.16 0.72 -6.53
C HIS A 158 -21.60 0.22 -6.26
N GLU A 159 -21.83 -1.08 -6.38
CA GLU A 159 -23.10 -1.72 -6.03
C GLU A 159 -23.49 -1.57 -4.55
N ASP A 160 -22.52 -1.43 -3.65
CA ASP A 160 -22.75 -1.37 -2.20
C ASP A 160 -23.54 -0.12 -1.77
N PHE A 161 -23.52 0.95 -2.58
CA PHE A 161 -24.21 2.22 -2.25
C PHE A 161 -25.45 2.52 -3.07
N THR A 162 -25.61 1.84 -4.21
CA THR A 162 -26.65 2.22 -5.19
C THR A 162 -27.92 1.39 -5.07
N GLY A 163 -27.91 0.32 -4.26
CA GLY A 163 -28.99 -0.66 -4.21
C GLY A 163 -29.22 -1.39 -5.55
N GLN A 164 -28.30 -1.19 -6.50
CA GLN A 164 -28.36 -1.84 -7.80
C GLN A 164 -27.86 -3.27 -7.67
N TYR A 165 -28.51 -4.17 -8.39
CA TYR A 165 -28.04 -5.54 -8.45
C TYR A 165 -26.69 -5.60 -9.18
N GLY A 166 -25.69 -6.13 -8.49
CA GLY A 166 -24.34 -6.28 -9.03
C GLY A 166 -24.26 -7.19 -10.27
N LYS A 167 -23.07 -7.26 -10.84
CA LYS A 167 -22.76 -7.98 -12.10
C LYS A 167 -23.28 -9.43 -12.16
N PHE A 168 -23.40 -10.10 -11.00
CA PHE A 168 -23.85 -11.49 -10.90
C PHE A 168 -25.36 -11.69 -11.08
N TYR A 169 -26.18 -10.66 -10.87
CA TYR A 169 -27.64 -10.79 -10.93
C TYR A 169 -28.13 -11.32 -12.28
N ARG A 170 -27.62 -10.78 -13.39
CA ARG A 170 -28.04 -11.19 -14.73
C ARG A 170 -27.92 -12.71 -14.96
N ASN A 171 -26.87 -13.32 -14.43
CA ASN A 171 -26.57 -14.72 -14.65
C ASN A 171 -27.11 -15.63 -13.53
N TYR A 172 -27.29 -15.10 -12.30
CA TYR A 172 -27.52 -15.90 -11.11
C TYR A 172 -28.74 -15.49 -10.27
N HIS A 173 -29.59 -14.57 -10.73
CA HIS A 173 -30.77 -14.11 -9.95
C HIS A 173 -31.74 -15.22 -9.49
N THR A 174 -31.77 -16.36 -10.18
CA THR A 174 -32.58 -17.53 -9.82
C THR A 174 -31.82 -18.59 -9.02
N ALA A 175 -30.51 -18.44 -8.84
CA ALA A 175 -29.72 -19.38 -8.08
C ALA A 175 -30.08 -19.28 -6.60
N THR A 176 -30.25 -20.43 -5.95
CA THR A 176 -30.66 -20.51 -4.54
C THR A 176 -29.77 -19.68 -3.62
N TRP A 177 -28.45 -19.78 -3.78
CA TRP A 177 -27.49 -19.02 -2.99
C TRP A 177 -27.66 -17.50 -3.15
N TYR A 178 -28.06 -17.02 -4.33
CA TYR A 178 -28.25 -15.60 -4.60
C TYR A 178 -29.55 -15.09 -3.97
N ILE A 179 -30.61 -15.89 -4.03
CA ILE A 179 -31.90 -15.58 -3.39
C ILE A 179 -31.73 -15.54 -1.86
N GLU A 180 -31.05 -16.53 -1.28
CA GLU A 180 -30.76 -16.58 0.16
C GLU A 180 -29.90 -15.39 0.60
N GLN A 181 -28.86 -15.06 -0.16
CA GLN A 181 -28.02 -13.88 0.11
C GLN A 181 -28.84 -12.59 0.09
N LYS A 182 -29.71 -12.41 -0.92
CA LYS A 182 -30.60 -11.25 -0.99
C LYS A 182 -31.52 -11.16 0.24
N GLN A 183 -32.13 -12.27 0.64
CA GLN A 183 -33.00 -12.30 1.82
C GLN A 183 -32.24 -11.97 3.12
N GLN A 184 -31.00 -12.46 3.26
CA GLN A 184 -30.14 -12.13 4.40
C GLN A 184 -29.83 -10.62 4.45
N PHE A 185 -29.49 -10.01 3.32
CA PHE A 185 -29.20 -8.58 3.25
C PHE A 185 -30.45 -7.74 3.53
N GLU A 186 -31.61 -8.09 2.97
CA GLU A 186 -32.87 -7.39 3.25
C GLU A 186 -33.30 -7.50 4.73
N ALA A 187 -33.11 -8.67 5.35
CA ALA A 187 -33.39 -8.85 6.77
C ALA A 187 -32.44 -8.05 7.67
N MET A 188 -31.15 -7.99 7.31
CA MET A 188 -30.16 -7.19 8.01
C MET A 188 -30.48 -5.69 7.94
N ALA A 189 -30.83 -5.19 6.76
CA ALA A 189 -31.27 -3.80 6.57
C ALA A 189 -32.46 -3.47 7.47
N GLN A 190 -33.50 -4.32 7.52
CA GLN A 190 -34.66 -4.12 8.41
C GLN A 190 -34.29 -4.12 9.91
N ASN A 191 -33.30 -4.90 10.31
CA ASN A 191 -32.86 -4.97 11.71
C ASN A 191 -32.06 -3.74 12.14
N LEU A 192 -31.28 -3.14 11.23
CA LEU A 192 -30.39 -2.02 11.53
C LEU A 192 -31.05 -0.65 11.36
N GLY A 193 -32.20 -0.56 10.69
CA GLY A 193 -33.06 0.64 10.63
C GLY A 193 -33.11 1.28 9.26
#